data_AF-A0A9D1YPL9-F1
#
_entry.id   AF-A0A9D1YPL9-F1
#
_cell.length_a   1.000
_cell.length_b   1.000
_cell.length_c   1.000
_cell.angle_alpha   90.00
_cell.angle_beta   90.00
_cell.angle_gamma   90.00
#
_symmetry.space_group_name_H-M   'P 1'
#
loop_
_entity.id
_entity.type
_entity.pdbx_description
1 polymer ?
#
loop_
_entity_poly.entity_id
_entity_poly.type
_entity_poly.pdbx_seq_one_letter_code
_entity_poly.pdbx_strand_id
1 'polypeptide(L)'
;MKILEYLQSYDGPPLRFMEVCGTHTAEIHRNGIPALLPPSIELVSGPGCPVCVTVSAYIDRLIELGMNPENRIVTFGDMLRVPGSSMSLSEARAKGCSVRMVYSPMDALRLAKADPDHGYIFAAVGFETTTPVYALLVQEALEQGVKNLRLLTSLKVMPPAIDWICAH
;
A
#
# COMPACT_ATOMS: atom_id res chain seq x y z
N MET A 1 0.91 -21.09 -27.62
CA MET A 1 2.20 -21.13 -28.35
C MET A 1 2.41 -19.95 -29.29
N LYS A 2 1.43 -19.55 -30.13
CA LYS A 2 1.60 -18.46 -31.11
C LYS A 2 2.20 -17.14 -30.57
N ILE A 3 1.84 -16.70 -29.37
CA ILE A 3 2.38 -15.46 -28.76
C ILE A 3 3.85 -15.62 -28.37
N LEU A 4 4.23 -16.77 -27.84
CA LEU A 4 5.61 -17.04 -27.43
C LEU A 4 6.54 -17.05 -28.65
N GLU A 5 6.13 -17.76 -29.71
CA GLU A 5 6.86 -17.81 -30.97
C GLU A 5 7.05 -16.42 -31.58
N TYR A 6 5.98 -15.61 -31.57
CA TYR A 6 6.03 -14.22 -32.03
C TYR A 6 7.02 -13.35 -31.23
N LEU A 7 6.99 -13.47 -29.89
CA LEU A 7 7.90 -12.73 -29.03
C LEU A 7 9.35 -13.19 -29.20
N GLN A 8 9.59 -14.49 -29.36
CA GLN A 8 10.92 -15.06 -29.57
C GLN A 8 11.50 -14.72 -30.94
N SER A 9 10.67 -14.50 -31.96
CA SER A 9 11.12 -14.05 -33.28
C SER A 9 11.37 -12.55 -33.38
N TYR A 10 11.27 -11.79 -32.29
CA TYR A 10 11.49 -10.35 -32.29
C TYR A 10 12.96 -9.99 -32.60
N ASP A 11 13.17 -9.28 -33.72
CA ASP A 11 14.46 -8.85 -34.25
C ASP A 11 14.63 -7.32 -34.29
N GLY A 12 13.71 -6.60 -33.63
CA GLY A 12 13.74 -5.14 -33.55
C GLY A 12 14.76 -4.58 -32.55
N PRO A 13 14.75 -3.25 -32.33
CA PRO A 13 15.64 -2.59 -31.38
C PRO A 13 15.38 -3.08 -29.94
N PRO A 14 16.34 -2.94 -29.02
CA PRO A 14 16.13 -3.28 -27.61
C PRO A 14 14.91 -2.54 -27.03
N LEU A 15 14.01 -3.29 -26.39
CA LEU A 15 12.82 -2.78 -25.73
C LEU A 15 12.95 -2.97 -24.22
N ARG A 16 12.47 -1.98 -23.47
CA ARG A 16 12.33 -2.05 -22.03
C ARG A 16 10.89 -1.74 -21.65
N PHE A 17 10.20 -2.69 -21.04
CA PHE A 17 8.83 -2.53 -20.56
C PHE A 17 8.82 -2.45 -19.03
N MET A 18 8.21 -1.40 -18.51
CA MET A 18 8.00 -1.24 -17.07
C MET A 18 6.56 -1.54 -16.71
N GLU A 19 6.35 -2.51 -15.83
CA GLU A 19 5.06 -2.71 -15.16
C GLU A 19 5.02 -1.93 -13.83
N VAL A 20 3.83 -1.51 -13.42
CA VAL A 20 3.64 -0.62 -12.24
C VAL A 20 2.54 -1.13 -11.32
N CYS A 21 2.34 -2.45 -11.28
CA CYS A 21 1.30 -3.08 -10.47
C CYS A 21 1.85 -4.33 -9.80
N GLY A 22 1.89 -4.35 -8.46
CA GLY A 22 2.40 -5.52 -7.72
C GLY A 22 1.75 -6.85 -8.10
N THR A 23 0.48 -6.85 -8.54
CA THR A 23 -0.19 -8.05 -9.07
C THR A 23 0.40 -8.49 -10.40
N HIS A 24 0.72 -7.57 -11.32
CA HIS A 24 1.44 -7.90 -12.54
C HIS A 24 2.84 -8.42 -12.22
N THR A 25 3.59 -7.77 -11.33
CA THR A 25 4.90 -8.27 -10.86
C THR A 25 4.81 -9.72 -10.42
N ALA A 26 3.84 -10.03 -9.53
CA ALA A 26 3.65 -11.36 -8.97
C ALA A 26 3.31 -12.39 -10.06
N GLU A 27 2.43 -12.07 -11.00
CA GLU A 27 2.05 -12.98 -12.08
C GLU A 27 3.17 -13.15 -13.12
N ILE A 28 3.90 -12.09 -13.47
CA ILE A 28 5.06 -12.15 -14.37
C ILE A 28 6.11 -13.11 -13.82
N HIS A 29 6.46 -12.98 -12.53
CA HIS A 29 7.42 -13.85 -11.88
C HIS A 29 6.90 -15.27 -11.70
N ARG A 30 5.65 -15.44 -11.24
CA ARG A 30 5.02 -16.75 -11.05
C ARG A 30 5.01 -17.58 -12.33
N ASN A 31 4.73 -16.93 -13.46
CA ASN A 31 4.65 -17.59 -14.76
C ASN A 31 6.01 -17.63 -15.50
N GLY A 32 7.09 -17.14 -14.89
CA GLY A 32 8.44 -17.19 -15.48
C GLY A 32 8.57 -16.41 -16.79
N ILE A 33 7.72 -15.40 -17.02
CA ILE A 33 7.68 -14.63 -18.28
C ILE A 33 9.05 -14.07 -18.67
N PRO A 34 9.90 -13.54 -17.76
CA PRO A 34 11.21 -13.03 -18.14
C PRO A 34 12.12 -14.07 -18.83
N ALA A 35 12.04 -15.34 -18.44
CA ALA A 35 12.85 -16.41 -19.04
C ALA A 35 12.36 -16.84 -20.43
N LEU A 36 11.16 -16.40 -20.82
CA LEU A 36 10.51 -16.73 -22.07
C LEU A 36 10.76 -15.68 -23.17
N LEU A 37 11.23 -14.50 -22.78
CA LEU A 37 11.47 -13.37 -23.67
C LEU A 37 12.88 -13.43 -24.28
N PRO A 38 13.06 -12.92 -25.51
CA PRO A 38 14.40 -12.77 -26.08
C PRO A 38 15.20 -11.73 -25.28
N PRO A 39 16.55 -11.79 -25.32
CA PRO A 39 17.41 -10.83 -24.61
C PRO A 39 17.22 -9.36 -25.03
N SER A 40 16.63 -9.10 -26.19
CA SER A 40 16.28 -7.77 -26.68
C SER A 40 15.06 -7.17 -26.00
N ILE A 41 14.29 -7.93 -25.21
CA ILE A 41 13.13 -7.44 -24.46
C ILE A 41 13.39 -7.58 -22.96
N GLU A 42 13.55 -6.44 -22.30
CA GLU A 42 13.72 -6.35 -20.86
C GLU A 42 12.39 -6.00 -20.17
N LEU A 43 12.04 -6.74 -19.12
CA LEU A 43 10.96 -6.37 -18.21
C LEU A 43 11.56 -5.79 -16.92
N VAL A 44 11.10 -4.61 -16.52
CA VAL A 44 11.46 -3.97 -15.25
C VAL A 44 10.24 -3.71 -14.39
N SER A 45 10.41 -3.78 -13.08
CA SER A 45 9.35 -3.51 -12.10
C SER A 45 9.46 -2.09 -11.56
N GLY A 46 8.43 -1.30 -11.80
CA GLY A 46 8.30 0.06 -11.30
C GLY A 46 7.70 0.11 -9.88
N PRO A 47 7.38 1.31 -9.39
CA PRO A 47 6.91 1.55 -8.02
C PRO A 47 5.42 1.14 -7.80
N GLY A 48 5.06 -0.09 -8.18
CA GLY A 48 3.67 -0.59 -8.20
C GLY A 48 3.09 -1.08 -6.87
N CYS A 49 3.79 -0.86 -5.76
CA CYS A 49 3.39 -1.32 -4.42
C CYS A 49 3.30 -0.11 -3.46
N PRO A 50 2.09 0.35 -3.07
CA PRO A 50 1.93 1.58 -2.29
C PRO A 50 2.51 1.47 -0.87
N VAL A 51 2.52 0.26 -0.33
CA VAL A 51 3.14 -0.11 0.96
C VAL A 51 4.66 0.00 0.88
N CYS A 52 5.25 -0.56 -0.16
CA CYS A 52 6.70 -0.61 -0.37
C CYS A 52 7.32 0.79 -0.55
N VAL A 53 6.56 1.72 -1.12
CA VAL A 53 6.98 3.13 -1.30
C VAL A 53 6.51 4.05 -0.16
N THR A 54 6.09 3.49 0.97
CA THR A 54 5.74 4.30 2.15
C THR A 54 6.98 4.80 2.85
N VAL A 55 7.05 6.11 3.07
CA VAL A 55 8.19 6.75 3.75
C VAL A 55 8.24 6.38 5.23
N SER A 56 9.44 6.19 5.77
CA SER A 56 9.64 5.81 7.18
C SER A 56 8.97 6.77 8.15
N ALA A 57 9.01 8.07 7.87
CA ALA A 57 8.38 9.12 8.68
C ALA A 57 6.88 8.91 8.90
N TYR A 58 6.20 8.24 7.95
CA TYR A 58 4.78 7.90 8.11
C TYR A 58 4.58 6.80 9.16
N ILE A 59 5.44 5.78 9.16
CA ILE A 59 5.44 4.73 10.18
C ILE A 59 5.79 5.30 11.55
N ASP A 60 6.80 6.18 11.61
CA ASP A 60 7.19 6.86 12.84
C ASP A 60 6.02 7.66 13.44
N ARG A 61 5.27 8.37 12.58
CA ARG A 61 4.07 9.12 13.01
C ARG A 61 2.96 8.20 13.51
N LEU A 62 2.72 7.06 12.89
CA LEU A 62 1.75 6.06 13.38
C LEU A 62 2.18 5.51 14.74
N ILE A 63 3.47 5.25 14.94
CA ILE A 63 4.01 4.77 16.21
C ILE A 63 3.82 5.84 17.30
N GLU A 64 4.20 7.09 17.04
CA GLU A 64 4.00 8.21 17.96
C GLU A 64 2.53 8.34 18.39
N LEU A 65 1.62 8.30 17.42
CA LEU A 65 0.18 8.38 17.68
C LEU A 65 -0.34 7.18 18.47
N GLY A 66 0.14 5.97 18.18
CA GLY A 66 -0.30 4.73 18.82
C GLY A 66 0.30 4.48 20.21
N MET A 67 1.37 5.20 20.57
CA MET A 67 1.92 5.21 21.92
C MET A 67 1.11 6.10 22.87
N ASN A 68 0.29 7.01 22.35
CA ASN A 68 -0.69 7.72 23.17
C ASN A 68 -1.81 6.76 23.60
N PRO A 69 -2.05 6.56 24.92
CA PRO A 69 -3.09 5.66 25.43
C PRO A 69 -4.51 5.97 24.94
N GLU A 70 -4.79 7.20 24.53
CA GLU A 70 -6.10 7.63 24.00
C GLU A 70 -6.35 7.14 22.56
N ASN A 71 -5.33 6.66 21.85
CA ASN A 71 -5.43 6.31 20.43
C ASN A 71 -5.35 4.81 20.16
N ARG A 72 -5.93 4.39 19.05
CA ARG A 72 -5.89 3.04 18.49
C ARG A 72 -5.51 3.11 17.01
N ILE A 73 -4.34 2.60 16.66
CA ILE A 73 -3.93 2.50 15.27
C ILE A 73 -4.61 1.28 14.64
N VAL A 74 -5.24 1.49 13.49
CA VAL A 74 -5.84 0.43 12.69
C VAL A 74 -5.17 0.38 11.33
N THR A 75 -4.78 -0.81 10.89
CA THR A 75 -4.01 -0.97 9.65
C THR A 75 -4.27 -2.31 8.98
N PHE A 76 -3.95 -2.42 7.69
CA PHE A 76 -3.81 -3.73 7.03
C PHE A 76 -2.54 -4.45 7.50
N GLY A 77 -2.49 -5.77 7.29
CA GLY A 77 -1.42 -6.63 7.82
C GLY A 77 -0.06 -6.44 7.16
N ASP A 78 -0.03 -6.05 5.89
CA ASP A 78 1.17 -5.74 5.12
C ASP A 78 1.95 -4.56 5.71
N MET A 79 1.25 -3.56 6.23
CA MET A 79 1.81 -2.37 6.87
C MET A 79 2.51 -2.67 8.21
N LEU A 80 2.20 -3.78 8.89
CA LEU A 80 2.74 -4.06 10.22
C LEU A 80 4.26 -4.21 10.25
N ARG A 81 4.86 -4.67 9.14
CA ARG A 81 6.29 -4.94 9.03
C ARG A 81 7.05 -3.89 8.23
N VAL A 82 6.38 -2.84 7.77
CA VAL A 82 7.06 -1.74 7.08
C VAL A 82 8.00 -1.04 8.09
N PRO A 83 9.29 -0.86 7.74
CA PRO A 83 10.24 -0.23 8.64
C PRO A 83 9.95 1.27 8.78
N GLY A 84 9.86 1.75 10.02
CA GLY A 84 10.07 3.15 10.36
C GLY A 84 11.56 3.47 10.46
N SER A 85 11.89 4.65 10.98
CA SER A 85 13.29 5.09 11.14
C SER A 85 14.02 4.32 12.24
N SER A 86 13.29 3.73 13.19
CA SER A 86 13.89 2.93 14.29
C SER A 86 13.21 1.59 14.52
N MET A 87 11.92 1.45 14.21
CA MET A 87 11.18 0.20 14.36
C MET A 87 9.92 0.19 13.48
N SER A 88 9.36 -0.99 13.28
CA SER A 88 8.07 -1.24 12.63
C SER A 88 6.90 -1.14 13.60
N LEU A 89 5.66 -1.10 13.08
CA LEU A 89 4.46 -1.16 13.91
C LEU A 89 4.35 -2.45 14.71
N SER A 90 4.83 -3.57 14.16
CA SER A 90 4.87 -4.86 14.86
C SER A 90 5.80 -4.82 16.08
N GLU A 91 6.96 -4.20 15.94
CA GLU A 91 7.91 -4.03 17.06
C GLU A 91 7.41 -3.02 18.09
N ALA A 92 6.81 -1.91 17.63
CA ALA A 92 6.18 -0.94 18.50
C ALA A 92 5.02 -1.55 19.31
N ARG A 93 4.23 -2.43 18.69
CA ARG A 93 3.16 -3.17 19.38
C ARG A 93 3.69 -4.02 20.54
N ALA A 94 4.86 -4.63 20.37
CA ALA A 94 5.51 -5.39 21.45
C ALA A 94 5.96 -4.48 22.61
N LYS A 95 6.09 -3.17 22.38
CA LYS A 95 6.46 -2.14 23.37
C LYS A 95 5.25 -1.38 23.94
N GLY A 96 4.02 -1.83 23.68
CA GLY A 96 2.80 -1.23 24.21
C GLY A 96 2.07 -0.27 23.28
N CYS A 97 2.56 -0.07 22.04
CA CYS A 97 1.82 0.70 21.03
C CYS A 97 0.51 -0.01 20.67
N SER A 98 -0.61 0.74 20.72
CA SER A 98 -1.92 0.18 20.41
C SER A 98 -2.15 0.10 18.91
N VAL A 99 -1.82 -1.06 18.32
CA VAL A 99 -1.97 -1.34 16.88
C VAL A 99 -2.83 -2.58 16.67
N ARG A 100 -3.83 -2.47 15.79
CA ARG A 100 -4.73 -3.56 15.42
C ARG A 100 -4.80 -3.74 13.91
N MET A 101 -4.66 -5.00 13.48
CA MET A 101 -4.88 -5.39 12.09
C MET A 101 -6.38 -5.51 11.79
N VAL A 102 -6.78 -5.08 10.60
CA VAL A 102 -8.09 -5.35 10.02
C VAL A 102 -7.96 -5.86 8.58
N TYR A 103 -9.03 -6.48 8.07
CA TYR A 103 -9.11 -6.96 6.69
C TYR A 103 -9.86 -5.98 5.79
N SER A 104 -10.74 -5.15 6.37
CA SER A 104 -11.48 -4.12 5.66
C SER A 104 -11.44 -2.79 6.42
N PRO A 105 -11.41 -1.64 5.73
CA PRO A 105 -11.57 -0.33 6.37
C PRO A 105 -12.86 -0.21 7.20
N MET A 106 -13.93 -0.90 6.81
CA MET A 106 -15.20 -0.92 7.54
C MET A 106 -15.09 -1.56 8.93
N ASP A 107 -14.11 -2.43 9.16
CA ASP A 107 -13.85 -2.96 10.50
C ASP A 107 -13.41 -1.86 11.47
N ALA A 108 -12.66 -0.85 10.99
CA ALA A 108 -12.27 0.29 11.80
C ALA A 108 -13.47 1.11 12.29
N LEU A 109 -14.49 1.26 11.42
CA LEU A 109 -15.74 1.92 11.80
C LEU A 109 -16.47 1.15 12.91
N ARG A 110 -16.57 -0.18 12.78
CA ARG A 110 -17.20 -1.04 13.79
C ARG A 110 -16.46 -0.94 15.13
N LEU A 111 -15.13 -0.91 15.10
CA LEU A 111 -14.30 -0.76 16.28
C LEU A 111 -14.50 0.61 16.95
N ALA A 112 -14.46 1.70 16.17
CA ALA A 112 -14.68 3.05 16.67
C ALA A 112 -16.05 3.24 17.33
N LYS A 113 -17.10 2.61 16.78
CA LYS A 113 -18.45 2.59 17.37
C LYS A 113 -18.54 1.85 18.69
N ALA A 114 -17.80 0.76 18.83
CA ALA A 114 -17.84 -0.08 20.01
C ALA A 114 -17.05 0.51 21.19
N ASP A 115 -16.12 1.42 20.91
CA ASP A 115 -15.23 2.05 21.88
C ASP A 115 -15.13 3.57 21.61
N PRO A 116 -16.16 4.35 21.99
CA PRO A 116 -16.23 5.78 21.71
C PRO A 116 -15.22 6.63 22.50
N ASP A 117 -14.65 6.08 23.59
CA ASP A 117 -13.73 6.78 24.47
C ASP A 117 -12.32 6.90 23.89
N HIS A 118 -12.00 6.13 22.84
CA HIS A 118 -10.69 6.14 22.19
C HIS A 118 -10.73 6.65 20.76
N GLY A 119 -9.68 7.34 20.35
CA GLY A 119 -9.46 7.80 18.98
C GLY A 119 -8.92 6.70 18.08
N TYR A 120 -9.68 6.29 17.07
CA TYR A 120 -9.26 5.34 16.05
C TYR A 120 -8.59 6.06 14.87
N ILE A 121 -7.37 5.67 14.55
CA ILE A 121 -6.57 6.24 13.46
C ILE A 121 -6.27 5.15 12.46
N PHE A 122 -6.90 5.21 11.30
CA PHE A 122 -6.64 4.28 10.21
C PHE A 122 -5.38 4.71 9.44
N ALA A 123 -4.44 3.80 9.27
CA ALA A 123 -3.27 3.97 8.40
C ALA A 123 -3.70 3.87 6.92
N ALA A 124 -4.10 5.00 6.33
CA ALA A 124 -4.60 5.06 4.96
C ALA A 124 -3.44 5.18 3.96
N VAL A 125 -2.98 4.02 3.47
CA VAL A 125 -1.93 3.88 2.46
C VAL A 125 -2.52 3.24 1.21
N GLY A 126 -2.28 3.84 0.05
CA GLY A 126 -2.79 3.28 -1.20
C GLY A 126 -2.53 4.18 -2.39
N PHE A 127 -2.92 3.66 -3.55
CA PHE A 127 -2.97 4.40 -4.80
C PHE A 127 -4.40 4.88 -5.09
N GLU A 128 -4.63 5.33 -6.32
CA GLU A 128 -5.91 5.84 -6.79
C GLU A 128 -7.04 4.81 -6.63
N THR A 129 -6.75 3.51 -6.74
CA THR A 129 -7.74 2.43 -6.60
C THR A 129 -8.19 2.19 -5.16
N THR A 130 -7.36 2.52 -4.16
CA THR A 130 -7.68 2.36 -2.73
C THR A 130 -8.38 3.60 -2.18
N THR A 131 -8.10 4.78 -2.75
CA THR A 131 -8.62 6.07 -2.27
C THR A 131 -10.16 6.12 -2.14
N PRO A 132 -10.95 5.61 -3.10
CA PRO A 132 -12.41 5.56 -2.98
C PRO A 132 -12.91 4.75 -1.77
N VAL A 133 -12.18 3.70 -1.37
CA VAL A 133 -12.57 2.88 -0.20
C VAL A 133 -12.45 3.69 1.09
N TYR A 134 -11.46 4.58 1.19
CA TYR A 134 -11.32 5.48 2.34
C TYR A 134 -12.36 6.60 2.31
N ALA A 135 -12.72 7.11 1.14
CA ALA A 135 -13.81 8.06 1.01
C ALA A 135 -15.13 7.46 1.49
N LEU A 136 -15.43 6.22 1.10
CA LEU A 136 -16.60 5.48 1.58
C LEU A 136 -16.58 5.27 3.10
N LEU A 137 -15.42 4.92 3.68
CA LEU A 137 -15.27 4.80 5.13
C LEU A 137 -15.61 6.10 5.86
N VAL A 138 -15.12 7.24 5.35
CA VAL A 138 -15.39 8.56 5.94
C VAL A 138 -16.86 8.94 5.77
N GLN A 139 -17.45 8.70 4.58
CA GLN A 139 -18.86 8.93 4.34
C GLN A 139 -19.73 8.14 5.32
N GLU A 140 -19.46 6.86 5.49
CA GLU A 140 -20.20 6.01 6.42
C GLU A 140 -20.02 6.46 7.88
N ALA A 141 -18.82 6.89 8.26
CA ALA A 141 -18.58 7.45 9.59
C ALA A 141 -19.43 8.70 9.85
N LEU A 142 -19.55 9.59 8.86
CA LEU A 142 -20.39 10.79 8.94
C LEU A 142 -21.88 10.44 9.03
N GLU A 143 -22.37 9.56 8.16
CA GLU A 143 -23.78 9.13 8.13
C GLU A 143 -24.19 8.44 9.44
N GLN A 144 -23.28 7.66 10.02
CA GLN A 144 -23.52 6.95 11.28
C GLN A 144 -23.10 7.73 12.54
N GLY A 145 -22.71 9.01 12.41
CA GLY A 145 -22.37 9.88 13.54
C GLY A 145 -21.12 9.49 14.34
N VAL A 146 -20.19 8.74 13.76
CA VAL A 146 -18.94 8.30 14.40
C VAL A 146 -17.91 9.42 14.36
N LYS A 147 -17.54 9.94 15.53
CA LYS A 147 -16.68 11.13 15.66
C LYS A 147 -15.22 10.81 16.03
N ASN A 148 -14.96 9.58 16.46
CA ASN A 148 -13.66 9.14 16.95
C ASN A 148 -12.87 8.33 15.92
N LEU A 149 -13.25 8.34 14.64
CA LEU A 149 -12.49 7.71 13.55
C LEU A 149 -11.80 8.77 12.69
N ARG A 150 -10.49 8.61 12.46
CA ARG A 150 -9.63 9.50 11.68
C ARG A 150 -8.77 8.69 10.70
N LEU A 151 -8.32 9.33 9.63
CA LEU A 151 -7.33 8.75 8.71
C LEU A 151 -6.01 9.49 8.87
N LEU A 152 -4.90 8.75 8.99
CA LEU A 152 -3.59 9.30 8.67
C LEU A 152 -3.27 8.87 7.23
N THR A 153 -3.06 9.82 6.32
CA THR A 153 -2.98 9.53 4.88
C THR A 153 -1.55 9.51 4.37
N SER A 154 -1.23 8.50 3.56
CA SER A 154 -0.07 8.42 2.68
C SER A 154 -0.52 7.88 1.32
N LEU A 155 -1.55 8.53 0.78
CA LEU A 155 -2.11 8.25 -0.53
C LEU A 155 -1.21 8.82 -1.63
N LYS A 156 -1.05 8.07 -2.71
CA LYS A 156 -0.11 8.37 -3.79
C LYS A 156 -0.83 8.26 -5.13
N VAL A 157 -0.29 8.95 -6.13
CA VAL A 157 -0.81 9.01 -7.49
C VAL A 157 0.30 8.52 -8.42
N MET A 158 -0.02 7.59 -9.32
CA MET A 158 0.94 6.88 -10.14
C MET A 158 1.48 7.74 -11.29
N PRO A 159 0.67 8.47 -12.09
CA PRO A 159 1.17 9.25 -13.24
C PRO A 159 2.37 10.15 -12.93
N PRO A 160 2.40 10.98 -11.87
CA PRO A 160 3.56 11.82 -11.57
C PRO A 160 4.84 11.02 -11.27
N ALA A 161 4.73 9.84 -10.65
CA ALA A 161 5.87 8.98 -10.38
C ALA A 161 6.42 8.38 -11.68
N ILE A 162 5.54 7.98 -12.60
CA ILE A 162 5.94 7.41 -13.89
C ILE A 162 6.52 8.49 -14.80
N ASP A 163 5.89 9.66 -14.88
CA ASP A 163 6.41 10.80 -15.64
C ASP A 163 7.83 11.16 -15.18
N TRP A 164 8.07 11.16 -13.86
CA TRP A 164 9.38 11.43 -13.31
C TRP A 164 10.43 10.37 -13.68
N ILE A 165 10.07 9.07 -13.58
CA ILE A 165 10.95 7.94 -13.93
C ILE A 165 11.22 7.90 -15.44
N CYS A 166 10.27 8.26 -16.28
CA CYS A 166 10.46 8.26 -17.73
C CYS A 166 11.24 9.48 -18.23
N ALA A 167 11.29 10.55 -17.44
CA ALA A 167 12.03 11.77 -17.76
C ALA A 167 13.50 11.74 -17.32
N HIS A 168 13.91 10.79 -16.48
CA HIS A 168 15.26 10.70 -15.87
C HIS A 168 15.85 9.29 -15.98
#